data_AF-A0AAX3ZD81-F1
#
_entry.id   AF-A0AAX3ZD81-F1
#
_cell.length_a   1.000
_cell.length_b   1.000
_cell.length_c   1.000
_cell.angle_alpha   90.00
_cell.angle_beta   90.00
_cell.angle_gamma   90.00
#
_symmetry.space_group_name_H-M   'P 1'
#
loop_
_entity.id
_entity.type
_entity.pdbx_description
1 polymer ?
#
loop_
_entity_poly.entity_id
_entity_poly.type
_entity_poly.pdbx_seq_one_letter_code
_entity_poly.pdbx_strand_id
1 'polypeptide(L)'
;MYVITPTWTSEAEVPPVKPGTEYWQSLLVVDDPDPEFRTYCHLFTTRRPWQRGCVDDLLRDTADDKVAGILITDTRMQRIHHPYDGGADVFLTTSDERDQMRDRHVDWLSSHPSGL
;
A
#
# COMPACT_ATOMS: atom_id res chain seq x y z
N MET A 1 -4.76 -9.17 9.44
CA MET A 1 -4.64 -8.04 8.50
C MET A 1 -4.07 -8.56 7.18
N TYR A 2 -4.25 -7.81 6.11
CA TYR A 2 -3.55 -8.03 4.85
C TYR A 2 -2.48 -6.96 4.65
N VAL A 3 -1.35 -7.40 4.11
CA VAL A 3 -0.37 -6.52 3.49
C VAL A 3 -0.45 -6.77 1.99
N ILE A 4 -0.63 -5.71 1.22
CA ILE A 4 -0.69 -5.74 -0.24
C ILE A 4 0.59 -5.08 -0.75
N THR A 5 1.34 -5.79 -1.58
CA THR A 5 2.61 -5.32 -2.11
C THR A 5 2.56 -5.27 -3.63
N PRO A 6 2.90 -4.13 -4.25
CA PRO A 6 3.00 -4.04 -5.70
C PRO A 6 4.33 -4.58 -6.20
N THR A 7 4.35 -5.05 -7.44
CA THR A 7 5.56 -5.28 -8.22
C THR A 7 5.37 -4.67 -9.59
N TRP A 8 6.25 -3.74 -9.93
CA TRP A 8 6.22 -2.99 -11.17
C TRP A 8 7.16 -3.64 -12.19
N THR A 9 6.68 -3.83 -13.42
CA THR A 9 7.44 -4.48 -14.50
C THR A 9 6.90 -4.03 -15.85
N SER A 10 7.66 -4.21 -16.92
CA SER A 10 7.18 -4.09 -18.31
C SER A 10 6.57 -5.39 -18.85
N GLU A 11 6.73 -6.50 -18.12
CA GLU A 11 6.23 -7.82 -18.52
C GLU A 11 4.77 -8.02 -18.09
N ALA A 12 3.97 -8.65 -18.95
CA ALA A 12 2.59 -9.02 -18.60
C ALA A 12 2.52 -10.26 -17.69
N GLU A 13 3.57 -11.06 -17.66
CA GLU A 13 3.65 -12.29 -16.88
C GLU A 13 3.80 -11.97 -15.39
N VAL A 14 3.02 -12.66 -14.55
CA VAL A 14 3.06 -12.45 -13.10
C VAL A 14 4.37 -13.02 -12.54
N PRO A 15 5.18 -12.21 -11.83
CA PRO A 15 6.41 -12.70 -11.22
C PRO A 15 6.16 -13.85 -10.22
N PRO A 16 7.14 -14.76 -10.04
CA PRO A 16 7.01 -15.86 -9.10
C PRO A 16 6.79 -15.35 -7.67
N VAL A 17 5.86 -16.00 -6.97
CA VAL A 17 5.40 -15.56 -5.64
C VAL A 17 6.15 -16.29 -4.53
N LYS A 18 6.54 -15.56 -3.48
CA LYS A 18 7.15 -16.16 -2.28
C LYS A 18 6.12 -17.00 -1.50
N PRO A 19 6.52 -18.07 -0.80
CA PRO A 19 5.61 -18.82 0.07
C PRO A 19 4.89 -17.93 1.08
N GLY A 20 3.57 -18.13 1.24
CA GLY A 20 2.74 -17.33 2.13
C GLY A 20 2.24 -16.00 1.55
N THR A 21 2.58 -15.71 0.29
CA THR A 21 2.02 -14.61 -0.48
C THR A 21 1.17 -15.18 -1.62
N GLU A 22 0.06 -14.51 -1.92
CA GLU A 22 -0.88 -14.90 -2.97
C GLU A 22 -0.99 -13.79 -4.01
N TYR A 23 -1.03 -14.17 -5.29
CA TYR A 23 -1.37 -13.24 -6.35
C TYR A 23 -2.81 -12.75 -6.19
N TRP A 24 -3.03 -11.44 -6.34
CA TRP A 24 -4.37 -10.86 -6.30
C TRP A 24 -4.84 -10.43 -7.68
N GLN A 25 -4.13 -9.49 -8.32
CA GLN A 25 -4.49 -8.97 -9.64
C GLN A 25 -3.30 -8.27 -10.31
N SER A 26 -3.37 -8.16 -11.63
CA SER A 26 -2.45 -7.35 -12.44
C SER A 26 -3.20 -6.15 -13.00
N LEU A 27 -2.58 -4.99 -12.96
CA LEU A 27 -3.06 -3.75 -13.58
C LEU A 27 -2.13 -3.39 -14.73
N LEU A 28 -2.67 -3.13 -15.91
CA LEU A 28 -1.94 -2.43 -16.98
C LEU A 28 -2.05 -0.94 -16.68
N VAL A 29 -0.98 -0.36 -16.13
CA VAL A 29 -0.96 1.03 -15.65
C VAL A 29 -0.60 1.99 -16.77
N VAL A 30 0.33 1.59 -17.64
CA VAL A 30 0.68 2.32 -18.87
C VAL A 30 0.53 1.36 -20.05
N ASP A 31 -0.44 1.63 -20.92
CA ASP A 31 -0.70 0.88 -22.15
C ASP A 31 -0.05 1.57 -23.35
N ASP A 32 1.27 1.46 -23.45
CA ASP A 32 2.02 1.98 -24.59
C ASP A 32 1.92 1.02 -25.80
N PRO A 33 1.78 1.52 -27.03
CA PRO A 33 1.85 0.68 -28.23
C PRO A 33 3.15 -0.12 -28.35
N ASP A 34 4.26 0.44 -27.87
CA ASP A 34 5.54 -0.24 -27.75
C ASP A 34 5.57 -1.07 -26.45
N PRO A 35 5.65 -2.42 -26.54
CA PRO A 35 5.67 -3.29 -25.37
C PRO A 35 6.77 -2.97 -24.35
N GLU A 36 7.90 -2.41 -24.77
CA GLU A 36 9.00 -2.06 -23.86
C GLU A 36 8.65 -0.91 -22.91
N PHE A 37 7.70 -0.04 -23.30
CA PHE A 37 7.24 1.09 -22.50
C PHE A 37 5.91 0.85 -21.78
N ARG A 38 5.35 -0.36 -21.91
CA ARG A 38 4.22 -0.76 -21.08
C ARG A 38 4.65 -0.88 -19.63
N THR A 39 3.73 -0.58 -18.73
CA THR A 39 3.95 -0.73 -17.29
C THR A 39 2.80 -1.53 -16.70
N TYR A 40 3.13 -2.69 -16.13
CA TYR A 40 2.25 -3.51 -15.33
C TYR A 40 2.55 -3.31 -13.84
N CYS A 41 1.49 -3.37 -13.03
CA CYS A 41 1.58 -3.46 -11.58
C CYS A 41 0.89 -4.74 -11.13
N HIS A 42 1.67 -5.72 -10.67
CA HIS A 42 1.15 -6.95 -10.09
C HIS A 42 0.99 -6.77 -8.58
N LEU A 43 -0.23 -6.94 -8.10
CA LEU A 43 -0.55 -6.84 -6.69
C LEU A 43 -0.58 -8.23 -6.05
N PHE A 44 0.16 -8.35 -4.95
CA PHE A 44 0.22 -9.56 -4.15
C PHE A 44 -0.30 -9.29 -2.75
N THR A 45 -0.88 -10.30 -2.11
CA THR A 45 -1.43 -10.20 -0.76
C THR A 45 -0.75 -11.20 0.17
N THR A 46 -0.43 -10.75 1.38
CA THR A 46 0.03 -11.61 2.47
C THR A 46 -0.89 -11.42 3.66
N ARG A 47 -1.54 -12.50 4.11
CA ARG A 47 -2.32 -12.48 5.35
C ARG A 47 -1.40 -12.68 6.54
N ARG A 48 -1.51 -11.81 7.55
CA ARG A 48 -0.76 -11.93 8.81
C ARG A 48 -1.69 -11.77 10.01
N PRO A 49 -1.50 -12.55 11.09
CA PRO A 49 -2.09 -12.23 12.39
C PRO A 49 -1.63 -10.84 12.82
N TRP A 50 -2.56 -10.03 13.32
CA TRP A 50 -2.20 -8.71 13.82
C TRP A 50 -1.62 -8.85 15.23
N GLN A 51 -0.47 -8.24 15.44
CA GLN A 51 0.11 -8.00 16.75
C GLN A 51 0.95 -6.72 16.69
N ARG A 52 1.14 -6.05 17.83
CA ARG A 52 2.04 -4.89 17.90
C ARG A 52 3.42 -5.29 17.38
N GLY A 53 4.02 -4.46 16.54
CA GLY A 53 5.35 -4.68 15.98
C GLY A 53 5.41 -5.51 14.69
N CYS A 54 4.29 -6.12 14.25
CA CYS A 54 4.33 -7.07 13.12
C CYS A 54 4.60 -6.46 11.73
N VAL A 55 4.62 -5.13 11.63
CA VAL A 55 4.94 -4.39 10.40
C VAL A 55 6.07 -3.39 10.59
N ASP A 56 6.74 -3.34 11.73
CA ASP A 56 7.72 -2.28 12.02
C ASP A 56 8.88 -2.28 11.02
N ASP A 57 9.38 -3.47 10.65
CA ASP A 57 10.43 -3.58 9.63
C ASP A 57 9.92 -3.18 8.24
N LEU A 58 8.66 -3.49 7.92
CA LEU A 58 8.05 -3.07 6.66
C LEU A 58 7.87 -1.55 6.59
N LEU A 59 7.41 -0.93 7.69
CA LEU A 59 7.30 0.53 7.79
C LEU A 59 8.67 1.20 7.69
N ARG A 60 9.69 0.62 8.32
CA ARG A 60 11.08 1.11 8.20
C ARG A 60 11.60 0.97 6.77
N ASP A 61 11.40 -0.17 6.13
CA ASP A 61 11.81 -0.37 4.75
C ASP A 61 11.07 0.56 3.78
N THR A 62 9.84 0.95 4.09
CA THR A 62 9.11 1.98 3.34
C THR A 62 9.64 3.38 3.57
N ALA A 63 10.02 3.72 4.81
CA ALA A 63 10.65 5.01 5.09
C ALA A 63 12.07 5.12 4.50
N ASP A 64 12.79 4.00 4.39
CA ASP A 64 14.13 3.93 3.79
C ASP A 64 14.09 3.77 2.24
N ASP A 65 12.94 3.97 1.60
CA ASP A 65 12.71 3.79 0.15
C ASP A 65 13.07 2.40 -0.41
N LYS A 66 13.16 1.36 0.43
CA LYS A 66 13.43 -0.03 -0.01
C LYS A 66 12.18 -0.70 -0.57
N VAL A 67 11.00 -0.30 -0.12
CA VAL A 67 9.71 -0.82 -0.56
C VAL A 67 8.68 0.31 -0.65
N ALA A 68 8.01 0.46 -1.79
CA ALA A 68 7.04 1.53 -2.02
C ALA A 68 5.66 1.01 -2.46
N GLY A 69 4.63 1.84 -2.29
CA GLY A 69 3.27 1.56 -2.78
C GLY A 69 2.52 0.44 -2.05
N ILE A 70 2.95 0.09 -0.84
CA ILE A 70 2.30 -0.97 -0.05
C ILE A 70 0.97 -0.49 0.53
N LEU A 71 0.02 -1.41 0.67
CA LEU A 71 -1.21 -1.15 1.43
C LEU A 71 -1.28 -2.11 2.62
N ILE A 72 -1.63 -1.57 3.79
CA ILE A 72 -1.90 -2.37 4.99
C ILE A 72 -3.38 -2.21 5.31
N THR A 73 -4.10 -3.31 5.43
CA THR A 73 -5.56 -3.25 5.64
C THR A 73 -6.08 -4.32 6.58
N ASP A 74 -7.23 -4.06 7.21
CA ASP A 74 -7.97 -5.09 7.93
C ASP A 74 -8.49 -6.17 6.97
N THR A 75 -8.98 -7.29 7.51
CA THR A 75 -9.38 -8.43 6.67
C THR A 75 -10.65 -8.19 5.85
N ARG A 76 -11.37 -7.09 6.08
CA ARG A 76 -12.58 -6.70 5.36
C ARG A 76 -12.34 -5.52 4.41
N MET A 77 -11.10 -5.03 4.28
CA MET A 77 -10.75 -3.88 3.45
C MET A 77 -11.53 -2.59 3.79
N GLN A 78 -11.79 -2.35 5.08
CA GLN A 78 -12.54 -1.19 5.57
C GLN A 78 -11.64 -0.06 6.07
N ARG A 79 -10.39 -0.38 6.43
CA ARG A 79 -9.36 0.56 6.84
C ARG A 79 -8.11 0.25 6.07
N ILE A 80 -7.68 1.16 5.21
CA ILE A 80 -6.50 0.98 4.37
C ILE A 80 -5.50 2.07 4.75
N HIS A 81 -4.28 1.65 5.06
CA HIS A 81 -3.14 2.52 5.28
C HIS A 81 -2.19 2.38 4.10
N HIS A 82 -1.75 3.50 3.54
CA HIS A 82 -0.75 3.60 2.49
C HIS A 82 0.44 4.39 3.04
N PRO A 83 1.38 3.74 3.75
CA PRO A 83 2.57 4.39 4.29
C PRO A 83 3.57 4.75 3.18
N TYR A 84 4.34 5.81 3.42
CA TYR A 84 5.43 6.30 2.59
C TYR A 84 6.47 7.01 3.46
N ASP A 85 7.61 7.42 2.90
CA ASP A 85 8.60 8.21 3.66
C ASP A 85 7.97 9.53 4.15
N GLY A 86 8.03 9.75 5.46
CA GLY A 86 7.48 10.92 6.13
C GLY A 86 6.01 10.82 6.57
N GLY A 87 5.25 9.78 6.19
CA GLY A 87 3.83 9.74 6.54
C GLY A 87 3.04 8.51 6.08
N ALA A 88 1.72 8.67 6.05
CA ALA A 88 0.81 7.67 5.52
C ALA A 88 -0.54 8.29 5.17
N ASP A 89 -1.14 7.82 4.08
CA ASP A 89 -2.56 8.08 3.81
C ASP A 89 -3.42 7.02 4.49
N VAL A 90 -4.60 7.42 4.96
CA VAL A 90 -5.58 6.50 5.56
C VAL A 90 -6.93 6.65 4.88
N PHE A 91 -7.39 5.56 4.27
CA PHE A 91 -8.70 5.46 3.62
C PHE A 91 -9.66 4.72 4.54
N LEU A 92 -10.78 5.36 4.88
CA LEU A 92 -11.83 4.84 5.74
C LEU A 92 -13.16 4.83 5.00
N THR A 93 -14.11 4.03 5.49
CA THR A 93 -15.36 3.77 4.77
C THR A 93 -16.33 4.94 4.74
N THR A 94 -16.20 5.89 5.67
CA THR A 94 -17.09 7.06 5.76
C THR A 94 -16.32 8.34 6.08
N SER A 95 -16.92 9.48 5.73
CA SER A 95 -16.43 10.80 6.12
C SER A 95 -16.37 10.98 7.63
N ASP A 96 -17.35 10.44 8.36
CA ASP A 96 -17.44 10.58 9.81
C ASP A 96 -16.29 9.83 10.51
N GLU A 97 -15.98 8.61 10.05
CA GLU A 97 -14.81 7.87 10.55
C GLU A 97 -13.50 8.61 10.25
N ARG A 98 -13.38 9.17 9.03
CA ARG A 98 -12.22 9.96 8.59
C ARG A 98 -12.04 11.21 9.44
N ASP A 99 -13.13 11.93 9.70
CA ASP A 99 -13.12 13.14 10.51
C ASP A 99 -12.76 12.84 11.97
N GLN A 100 -13.36 11.80 12.57
CA GLN A 100 -12.99 11.36 13.91
C GLN A 100 -11.54 10.89 14.02
N MET A 101 -11.00 10.25 12.97
CA MET A 101 -9.59 9.85 12.95
C MET A 101 -8.67 11.06 12.83
N ARG A 102 -8.97 11.99 11.91
CA ARG A 102 -8.26 13.26 11.76
C ARG A 102 -8.18 14.00 13.09
N ASP A 103 -9.33 14.19 13.75
CA ASP A 103 -9.41 15.01 14.97
C ASP A 103 -8.65 14.35 16.14
N ARG A 104 -8.59 13.02 16.19
CA ARG A 104 -7.79 12.26 17.17
C ARG A 104 -6.28 12.35 16.93
N HIS A 105 -5.87 12.62 15.69
CA HIS A 105 -4.47 12.64 15.26
C HIS A 105 -4.09 13.99 14.64
N VAL A 106 -4.66 15.09 15.16
CA VAL A 106 -4.46 16.43 14.61
C VAL A 106 -2.98 16.82 14.55
N ASP A 107 -2.19 16.38 15.53
CA ASP A 107 -0.75 16.64 15.61
C ASP A 107 0.07 15.88 14.56
N TRP A 108 -0.53 14.94 13.83
CA TRP A 108 0.11 14.16 12.77
C TRP A 108 -0.20 14.68 11.38
N LEU A 109 -1.11 15.65 11.27
CA LEU A 109 -1.48 16.21 9.97
C LEU A 109 -0.32 17.05 9.42
N SER A 110 -0.04 16.89 8.12
CA SER A 110 0.92 17.75 7.45
C SER A 110 0.48 19.21 7.54
N SER A 111 1.44 20.09 7.83
CA SER A 111 1.25 21.54 7.75
C SER A 111 1.21 22.05 6.30
N HIS A 112 1.58 21.22 5.33
CA HIS A 112 1.59 21.61 3.92
C HIS A 112 0.15 21.69 3.38
N PRO A 113 -0.21 22.73 2.60
CA PRO A 113 -1.57 22.92 2.10
C PRO A 113 -2.10 21.77 1.23
N SER A 114 -1.21 21.01 0.58
CA SER A 114 -1.59 19.82 -0.20
C SER A 114 -1.74 18.55 0.62
N GLY A 115 -1.45 18.59 1.93
CA GLY A 115 -1.46 17.43 2.81
C GLY A 115 -0.24 16.51 2.70
N LEU A 116 0.79 16.90 1.94
CA LEU A 116 2.08 16.18 1.81
C LEU A 116 3.07 16.58 2.89
#